data_AF-A0A0Q5UQ22-F1
#
_entry.id   AF-A0A0Q5UQ22-F1
#
_cell.length_a   1.000
_cell.length_b   1.000
_cell.length_c   1.000
_cell.angle_alpha   90.00
_cell.angle_beta   90.00
_cell.angle_gamma   90.00
#
_symmetry.space_group_name_H-M   'P 1'
#
loop_
_entity.id
_entity.type
_entity.pdbx_description
1 polymer ?
#
loop_
_entity_poly.entity_id
_entity_poly.type
_entity_poly.pdbx_seq_one_letter_code
_entity_poly.pdbx_strand_id
1 'polypeptide(L)'
;MNDKLKDIENLNFIEAHKIILQICKDRLYLSLDDISFILNLKNKELVESFLTEYAHFHEKELLYIENFINSNLEHENKEFLSDLIYFATDFGLDINYKRILKFLIIEVEDNNFLVLASLHYLSENIKFLYIDSIIDNLIYIRDNEVYHQNEQLLASLILFRITHKPDYLVFVKELIEHDESNLEFFNNVIKDDMYDQKYFNIKYFLGILKTGNLFLD
;
A
#
# COMPACT_ATOMS: atom_id res chain seq x y z
N MET A 1 14.16 23.77 14.57
CA MET A 1 12.96 24.05 13.75
C MET A 1 13.35 24.91 12.57
N ASN A 2 13.15 24.42 11.35
CA ASN A 2 13.42 25.06 10.07
C ASN A 2 12.59 26.34 9.94
N ASP A 3 13.24 27.45 9.60
CA ASP A 3 12.59 28.76 9.50
C ASP A 3 11.47 28.79 8.45
N LYS A 4 11.55 27.96 7.41
CA LYS A 4 10.50 27.87 6.37
C LYS A 4 9.19 27.26 6.90
N LEU A 5 9.24 26.49 7.98
CA LEU A 5 8.05 25.87 8.59
C LEU A 5 7.35 26.83 9.57
N LYS A 6 7.99 27.95 9.92
CA LYS A 6 7.36 28.96 10.77
C LYS A 6 6.12 29.50 10.07
N ASP A 7 5.03 29.62 10.83
CA ASP A 7 3.74 30.13 10.39
C ASP A 7 3.04 29.34 9.28
N ILE A 8 3.49 28.12 8.93
CA ILE A 8 2.86 27.33 7.87
C ILE A 8 1.37 27.05 8.14
N GLU A 9 0.98 26.94 9.42
CA GLU A 9 -0.41 26.74 9.83
C GLU A 9 -1.29 27.99 9.63
N ASN A 10 -0.69 29.17 9.47
CA ASN A 10 -1.41 30.43 9.22
C ASN A 10 -1.61 30.70 7.71
N LEU A 11 -0.97 29.92 6.86
CA LEU A 11 -1.04 30.06 5.40
C LEU A 11 -2.25 29.30 4.83
N ASN A 12 -2.70 29.71 3.65
CA ASN A 12 -3.66 28.89 2.92
C ASN A 12 -2.97 27.63 2.35
N PHE A 13 -3.77 26.63 1.95
CA PHE A 13 -3.25 25.36 1.46
C PHE A 13 -2.25 25.51 0.31
N ILE A 14 -2.55 26.36 -0.68
CA ILE A 14 -1.70 26.53 -1.87
C ILE A 14 -0.32 27.06 -1.48
N GLU A 15 -0.28 28.00 -0.54
CA GLU A 15 0.97 28.58 -0.02
C GLU A 15 1.75 27.58 0.82
N ALA A 16 1.08 26.91 1.78
CA ALA A 16 1.69 25.90 2.63
C ALA A 16 2.25 24.71 1.81
N HIS A 17 1.47 24.23 0.83
CA HIS A 17 1.87 23.12 -0.03
C HIS A 17 3.11 23.47 -0.86
N LYS A 18 3.20 24.69 -1.40
CA LYS A 18 4.42 25.16 -2.09
C LYS A 18 5.65 25.13 -1.18
N ILE A 19 5.49 25.48 0.11
CA ILE A 19 6.58 25.43 1.08
C ILE A 19 7.02 23.99 1.33
N ILE A 20 6.08 23.06 1.58
CA ILE A 20 6.38 21.64 1.76
C ILE A 20 7.12 21.08 0.55
N LEU A 21 6.60 21.27 -0.66
CA LEU A 21 7.24 20.80 -1.88
C LEU A 21 8.64 21.41 -2.09
N GLN A 22 8.82 22.69 -1.74
CA GLN A 22 10.13 23.32 -1.85
C GLN A 22 11.12 22.71 -0.86
N ILE A 23 10.69 22.40 0.37
CA ILE A 23 11.52 21.70 1.36
C ILE A 23 11.96 20.33 0.83
N CYS A 24 11.03 19.55 0.25
CA CYS A 24 11.35 18.25 -0.34
C CYS A 24 12.34 18.38 -1.52
N LYS A 25 12.09 19.33 -2.43
CA LYS A 25 12.94 19.59 -3.61
C LYS A 25 14.33 20.09 -3.27
N ASP A 26 14.47 20.90 -2.23
CA ASP A 26 15.76 21.43 -1.79
C ASP A 26 16.68 20.34 -1.21
N ARG A 27 16.18 19.10 -1.02
CA ARG A 27 16.91 17.96 -0.46
C ARG A 27 17.56 18.29 0.88
N LEU A 28 16.89 19.11 1.68
CA LEU A 28 17.36 19.51 2.99
C LEU A 28 17.16 18.35 3.97
N TYR A 29 18.18 18.05 4.75
CA TYR A 29 18.03 17.18 5.91
C TYR A 29 17.18 17.89 6.96
N LEU A 30 16.02 17.31 7.25
CA LEU A 30 15.13 17.81 8.28
C LEU A 30 15.51 17.21 9.63
N SER A 31 15.41 18.02 10.68
CA SER A 31 15.55 17.50 12.04
C SER A 31 14.31 16.70 12.43
N LEU A 32 14.44 15.84 13.46
CA LEU A 32 13.30 15.09 13.99
C LEU A 32 12.17 16.02 14.45
N ASP A 33 12.51 17.19 15.00
CA ASP A 33 11.54 18.21 15.39
C ASP A 33 10.77 18.77 14.18
N ASP A 34 11.43 18.95 13.05
CA ASP A 34 10.80 19.43 11.81
C ASP A 34 9.83 18.39 11.25
N ILE A 35 10.25 17.12 11.22
CA ILE A 35 9.41 16.01 10.75
C ILE A 35 8.22 15.83 11.70
N SER A 36 8.47 15.82 13.01
CA SER A 36 7.42 15.76 14.01
C SER A 36 6.40 16.88 13.84
N PHE A 37 6.86 18.10 13.60
CA PHE A 37 5.98 19.22 13.33
C PHE A 37 5.13 19.00 12.06
N ILE A 38 5.74 18.59 10.96
CA ILE A 38 5.02 18.34 9.69
C ILE A 38 3.97 17.24 9.86
N LEU A 39 4.29 16.10 10.49
CA LEU A 39 3.34 14.99 10.68
C LEU A 39 2.12 15.40 11.54
N ASN A 40 2.29 16.37 12.42
CA ASN A 40 1.23 16.88 13.29
C ASN A 40 0.44 18.05 12.70
N LEU A 41 0.69 18.44 11.45
CA LEU A 41 -0.13 19.45 10.78
C LEU A 41 -1.60 19.03 10.75
N LYS A 42 -2.49 20.03 10.93
CA LYS A 42 -3.94 19.82 10.90
C LYS A 42 -4.43 19.37 9.52
N ASN A 43 -3.87 19.97 8.47
CA ASN A 43 -4.19 19.60 7.10
C ASN A 43 -3.39 18.33 6.72
N LYS A 44 -4.09 17.22 6.50
CA LYS A 44 -3.50 15.91 6.22
C LYS A 44 -2.96 15.76 4.79
N GLU A 45 -3.52 16.50 3.83
CA GLU A 45 -3.00 16.55 2.45
C GLU A 45 -1.57 17.13 2.41
N LEU A 46 -1.22 18.02 3.35
CA LEU A 46 0.16 18.52 3.48
C LEU A 46 1.11 17.45 4.03
N VAL A 47 0.60 16.58 4.91
CA VAL A 47 1.37 15.47 5.48
C VAL A 47 1.64 14.42 4.41
N GLU A 48 0.61 14.05 3.65
CA GLU A 48 0.69 13.19 2.47
C GLU A 48 1.74 13.72 1.48
N SER A 49 1.62 14.99 1.07
CA SER A 49 2.56 15.63 0.15
C SER A 49 4.01 15.55 0.64
N PHE A 50 4.21 15.69 1.95
CA PHE A 50 5.54 15.54 2.55
C PHE A 50 6.05 14.10 2.50
N LEU A 51 5.23 13.14 2.91
CA LEU A 51 5.61 11.72 2.95
C LEU A 51 5.91 11.15 1.56
N THR A 52 5.14 11.56 0.54
CA THR A 52 5.34 11.13 -0.85
C THR A 52 6.60 11.71 -1.48
N GLU A 53 6.91 12.97 -1.21
CA GLU A 53 7.97 13.70 -1.93
C GLU A 53 9.32 13.70 -1.19
N TYR A 54 9.34 13.45 0.12
CA TYR A 54 10.57 13.50 0.91
C TYR A 54 11.29 12.14 0.91
N ALA A 55 12.52 12.11 0.40
CA ALA A 55 13.29 10.87 0.24
C ALA A 55 14.47 10.69 1.22
N HIS A 56 14.68 11.62 2.17
CA HIS A 56 15.91 11.69 2.97
C HIS A 56 15.71 11.32 4.45
N PHE A 57 14.87 10.32 4.72
CA PHE A 57 14.70 9.79 6.08
C PHE A 57 15.91 8.93 6.49
N HIS A 58 16.38 9.09 7.74
CA HIS A 58 17.27 8.11 8.36
C HIS A 58 16.49 7.21 9.32
N GLU A 59 17.17 6.19 9.83
CA GLU A 59 16.59 5.15 10.69
C GLU A 59 15.81 5.71 11.89
N LYS A 60 16.34 6.75 12.55
CA LYS A 60 15.66 7.37 13.70
C LYS A 60 14.37 8.10 13.29
N GLU A 61 14.35 8.73 12.11
CA GLU A 61 13.15 9.37 11.57
C GLU A 61 12.13 8.33 11.14
N LEU A 62 12.56 7.25 10.48
CA LEU A 62 11.68 6.14 10.09
C LEU A 62 11.04 5.47 11.30
N LEU A 63 11.82 5.21 12.36
CA LEU A 63 11.28 4.67 13.61
C LEU A 63 10.25 5.61 14.25
N TYR A 64 10.49 6.92 14.19
CA TYR A 64 9.52 7.90 14.67
C TYR A 64 8.23 7.89 13.84
N ILE A 65 8.36 7.84 12.50
CA ILE A 65 7.22 7.77 11.58
C ILE A 65 6.44 6.46 11.77
N GLU A 66 7.12 5.32 11.95
CA GLU A 66 6.48 4.04 12.25
C GLU A 66 5.63 4.12 13.52
N ASN A 67 6.16 4.72 14.60
CA ASN A 67 5.41 4.93 15.83
C ASN A 67 4.21 5.87 15.61
N PHE A 68 4.41 6.94 14.85
CA PHE A 68 3.35 7.86 14.46
C PHE A 68 2.24 7.14 13.70
N ILE A 69 2.56 6.34 12.69
CA ILE A 69 1.59 5.57 11.90
C ILE A 69 0.83 4.61 12.80
N ASN A 70 1.53 3.83 13.63
CA ASN A 70 0.92 2.89 14.57
C ASN A 70 -0.07 3.56 15.54
N SER A 71 0.23 4.79 15.98
CA SER A 71 -0.66 5.57 16.84
C SER A 71 -1.89 6.13 16.12
N ASN A 72 -1.86 6.23 14.78
CA ASN A 72 -2.92 6.78 13.94
C ASN A 72 -3.72 5.72 13.19
N LEU A 73 -3.53 4.42 13.44
CA LEU A 73 -4.30 3.37 12.74
C LEU A 73 -5.81 3.44 13.01
N GLU A 74 -6.25 4.09 14.08
CA GLU A 74 -7.68 4.30 14.37
C GLU A 74 -8.20 5.66 13.87
N HIS A 75 -7.45 6.36 13.01
CA HIS A 75 -7.83 7.68 12.53
C HIS A 75 -9.15 7.63 11.72
N GLU A 76 -9.95 8.69 11.86
CA GLU A 76 -11.27 8.78 11.23
C GLU A 76 -11.17 9.00 9.72
N ASN A 77 -10.24 9.87 9.29
CA ASN A 77 -9.93 10.06 7.87
C ASN A 77 -9.23 8.80 7.32
N LYS A 78 -9.93 8.08 6.44
CA LYS A 78 -9.48 6.82 5.84
C LYS A 78 -8.52 7.02 4.68
N GLU A 79 -8.64 8.11 3.93
CA GLU A 79 -7.69 8.48 2.87
C GLU A 79 -6.31 8.68 3.48
N PHE A 80 -6.23 9.52 4.52
CA PHE A 80 -4.98 9.73 5.26
C PHE A 80 -4.40 8.42 5.81
N LEU A 81 -5.24 7.52 6.33
CA LEU A 81 -4.78 6.22 6.81
C LEU A 81 -4.20 5.35 5.68
N SER A 82 -4.84 5.36 4.51
CA SER A 82 -4.34 4.67 3.31
C SER A 82 -2.96 5.20 2.91
N ASP A 83 -2.77 6.53 2.89
CA ASP A 83 -1.47 7.14 2.55
C ASP A 83 -0.37 6.73 3.52
N LEU A 84 -0.68 6.69 4.83
CA LEU A 84 0.25 6.20 5.84
C LEU A 84 0.63 4.73 5.64
N ILE A 85 -0.30 3.89 5.22
CA ILE A 85 -0.03 2.47 4.94
C ILE A 85 0.84 2.32 3.69
N TYR A 86 0.58 3.07 2.62
CA TYR A 86 1.45 3.10 1.44
C TYR A 86 2.86 3.54 1.80
N PHE A 87 3.01 4.63 2.56
CA PHE A 87 4.31 5.07 3.04
C PHE A 87 5.02 3.97 3.86
N ALA A 88 4.31 3.31 4.78
CA ALA A 88 4.88 2.20 5.54
C ALA A 88 5.28 1.02 4.64
N THR A 89 4.55 0.77 3.56
CA THR A 89 4.85 -0.27 2.58
C THR A 89 6.15 0.06 1.85
N ASP A 90 6.27 1.26 1.29
CA ASP A 90 7.42 1.72 0.50
C ASP A 90 8.73 1.74 1.31
N PHE A 91 8.64 2.06 2.60
CA PHE A 91 9.80 2.12 3.50
C PHE A 91 10.00 0.86 4.35
N GLY A 92 9.17 -0.18 4.18
CA GLY A 92 9.29 -1.45 4.91
C GLY A 92 9.12 -1.30 6.42
N LEU A 93 8.21 -0.43 6.88
CA LEU A 93 7.97 -0.14 8.29
C LEU A 93 7.10 -1.22 8.96
N ASP A 94 7.36 -1.48 10.25
CA ASP A 94 6.60 -2.47 11.03
C ASP A 94 5.35 -1.83 11.67
N ILE A 95 4.24 -1.84 10.92
CA ILE A 95 2.94 -1.38 11.42
C ILE A 95 2.10 -2.54 11.95
N ASN A 96 1.14 -2.22 12.82
CA ASN A 96 0.37 -3.21 13.57
C ASN A 96 -0.40 -4.16 12.65
N TYR A 97 0.16 -5.35 12.47
CA TYR A 97 -0.34 -6.35 11.53
C TYR A 97 -1.79 -6.77 11.78
N LYS A 98 -2.19 -6.87 13.06
CA LYS A 98 -3.58 -7.23 13.41
C LYS A 98 -4.57 -6.14 12.99
N ARG A 99 -4.15 -4.88 12.95
CA ARG A 99 -4.98 -3.78 12.45
C ARG A 99 -5.07 -3.81 10.93
N ILE A 100 -3.96 -4.05 10.23
CA ILE A 100 -3.96 -4.22 8.77
C ILE A 100 -4.91 -5.34 8.34
N LEU A 101 -4.87 -6.50 9.01
CA LEU A 101 -5.81 -7.59 8.72
C LEU A 101 -7.28 -7.23 8.97
N LYS A 102 -7.57 -6.32 9.89
CA LYS A 102 -8.95 -5.84 10.12
C LYS A 102 -9.42 -4.91 9.02
N PHE A 103 -8.54 -4.07 8.47
CA PHE A 103 -8.89 -3.15 7.37
C PHE A 103 -9.25 -3.86 6.08
N LEU A 104 -8.89 -5.13 5.93
CA LEU A 104 -9.31 -5.96 4.81
C LEU A 104 -10.82 -6.26 4.78
N ILE A 105 -11.51 -6.16 5.92
CA ILE A 105 -12.92 -6.50 6.03
C ILE A 105 -13.77 -5.24 5.93
N ILE A 106 -14.56 -5.13 4.87
CA ILE A 106 -15.47 -3.99 4.65
C ILE A 106 -16.73 -4.22 5.51
N GLU A 107 -16.91 -3.39 6.54
CA GLU A 107 -18.14 -3.37 7.36
C GLU A 107 -19.17 -2.33 6.87
N VAL A 108 -18.71 -1.29 6.16
CA VAL A 108 -19.52 -0.18 5.65
C VAL A 108 -18.99 0.21 4.26
N GLU A 109 -19.90 0.47 3.32
CA GLU A 109 -19.57 0.92 1.95
C GLU A 109 -18.53 2.06 1.97
N ASP A 110 -17.63 2.04 0.98
CA ASP A 110 -16.73 3.13 0.58
C ASP A 110 -15.33 3.23 1.27
N ASN A 111 -14.64 2.10 1.48
CA ASN A 111 -13.24 2.08 1.98
C ASN A 111 -12.25 1.32 1.07
N ASN A 112 -12.53 1.25 -0.23
CA ASN A 112 -11.80 0.40 -1.17
C ASN A 112 -10.31 0.74 -1.24
N PHE A 113 -9.97 2.04 -1.23
CA PHE A 113 -8.57 2.49 -1.20
C PHE A 113 -7.81 1.98 0.04
N LEU A 114 -8.49 1.86 1.19
CA LEU A 114 -7.87 1.37 2.42
C LEU A 114 -7.65 -0.14 2.40
N VAL A 115 -8.60 -0.90 1.82
CA VAL A 115 -8.44 -2.33 1.57
C VAL A 115 -7.25 -2.55 0.64
N LEU A 116 -7.17 -1.80 -0.46
CA LEU A 116 -6.09 -1.90 -1.42
C LEU A 116 -4.72 -1.57 -0.81
N ALA A 117 -4.61 -0.48 -0.06
CA ALA A 117 -3.38 -0.13 0.66
C ALA A 117 -2.95 -1.24 1.63
N SER A 118 -3.93 -1.84 2.33
CA SER A 118 -3.68 -2.95 3.26
C SER A 118 -3.22 -4.21 2.53
N LEU A 119 -3.78 -4.52 1.35
CA LEU A 119 -3.34 -5.62 0.51
C LEU A 119 -1.90 -5.41 -0.01
N HIS A 120 -1.56 -4.19 -0.42
CA HIS A 120 -0.19 -3.84 -0.81
C HIS A 120 0.78 -4.08 0.35
N TYR A 121 0.46 -3.57 1.55
CA TYR A 121 1.29 -3.81 2.73
C TYR A 121 1.48 -5.31 3.01
N LEU A 122 0.42 -6.10 2.92
CA LEU A 122 0.48 -7.55 3.15
C LEU A 122 1.29 -8.27 2.08
N SER A 123 1.21 -7.85 0.82
CA SER A 123 2.04 -8.37 -0.26
C SER A 123 3.52 -8.19 0.10
N GLU A 124 3.94 -6.99 0.48
CA GLU A 124 5.34 -6.74 0.85
C GLU A 124 5.75 -7.43 2.15
N ASN A 125 4.84 -7.55 3.12
CA ASN A 125 5.14 -7.92 4.50
C ASN A 125 4.40 -9.18 4.99
N ILE A 126 4.49 -10.31 4.27
CA ILE A 126 3.84 -11.55 4.71
C ILE A 126 4.46 -12.08 6.01
N LYS A 127 3.70 -12.05 7.12
CA LYS A 127 4.12 -12.61 8.41
C LYS A 127 3.53 -14.00 8.61
N PHE A 128 4.38 -15.03 8.56
CA PHE A 128 3.98 -16.44 8.73
C PHE A 128 3.17 -16.72 10.01
N LEU A 129 3.40 -15.96 11.09
CA LEU A 129 2.62 -16.07 12.33
C LEU A 129 1.11 -15.85 12.11
N TYR A 130 0.72 -15.13 11.06
CA TYR A 130 -0.67 -14.78 10.74
C TYR A 130 -1.18 -15.50 9.49
N ILE A 131 -0.50 -16.54 9.02
CA ILE A 131 -0.75 -17.11 7.68
C ILE A 131 -2.18 -17.60 7.49
N ASP A 132 -2.77 -18.25 8.50
CA ASP A 132 -4.16 -18.74 8.43
C ASP A 132 -5.13 -17.58 8.25
N SER A 133 -5.00 -16.52 9.06
CA SER A 133 -5.83 -15.32 8.97
C SER A 133 -5.63 -14.56 7.66
N ILE A 134 -4.41 -14.55 7.12
CA ILE A 134 -4.12 -13.97 5.80
C ILE A 134 -4.90 -14.74 4.74
N ILE A 135 -4.75 -16.07 4.69
CA ILE A 135 -5.41 -16.91 3.68
C ILE A 135 -6.93 -16.75 3.76
N ASP A 136 -7.51 -16.85 4.95
CA ASP A 136 -8.96 -16.73 5.16
C ASP A 136 -9.50 -15.38 4.66
N ASN A 137 -8.83 -14.27 5.01
CA ASN A 137 -9.24 -12.94 4.57
C ASN A 137 -9.10 -12.76 3.06
N LEU A 138 -8.01 -13.25 2.45
CA LEU A 138 -7.81 -13.11 1.00
C LEU A 138 -8.81 -13.95 0.19
N ILE A 139 -9.17 -15.16 0.67
CA ILE A 139 -10.23 -15.96 0.06
C ILE A 139 -11.56 -15.22 0.16
N TYR A 140 -11.86 -14.65 1.32
CA TYR A 140 -13.08 -13.86 1.52
C TYR A 140 -13.17 -12.67 0.56
N ILE A 141 -12.07 -11.92 0.36
CA ILE A 141 -12.01 -10.82 -0.61
C ILE A 141 -12.26 -11.32 -2.02
N ARG A 142 -11.52 -12.35 -2.45
CA ARG A 142 -11.62 -12.93 -3.80
C ARG A 142 -13.04 -13.36 -4.15
N ASP A 143 -13.72 -14.02 -3.21
CA ASP A 143 -14.97 -14.72 -3.48
C ASP A 143 -16.22 -13.84 -3.24
N ASN A 144 -16.04 -12.56 -2.89
CA ASN A 144 -17.14 -11.65 -2.55
C ASN A 144 -17.22 -10.43 -3.47
N GLU A 145 -18.39 -10.20 -4.05
CA GLU A 145 -18.69 -9.14 -5.01
C GLU A 145 -18.68 -7.73 -4.40
N VAL A 146 -18.66 -7.60 -3.07
CA VAL A 146 -18.54 -6.29 -2.40
C VAL A 146 -17.18 -5.63 -2.66
N TYR A 147 -16.16 -6.42 -3.03
CA TYR A 147 -14.81 -5.94 -3.30
C TYR A 147 -14.63 -5.57 -4.76
N HIS A 148 -13.77 -4.58 -5.01
CA HIS A 148 -13.40 -4.18 -6.35
C HIS A 148 -12.48 -5.20 -7.01
N GLN A 149 -12.53 -5.27 -8.34
CA GLN A 149 -11.76 -6.26 -9.11
C GLN A 149 -10.24 -6.11 -8.91
N ASN A 150 -9.73 -4.90 -8.66
CA ASN A 150 -8.31 -4.68 -8.34
C ASN A 150 -7.92 -5.29 -6.98
N GLU A 151 -8.78 -5.22 -5.98
CA GLU A 151 -8.60 -5.85 -4.67
C GLU A 151 -8.65 -7.37 -4.80
N GLN A 152 -9.64 -7.90 -5.51
CA GLN A 152 -9.79 -9.33 -5.78
C GLN A 152 -8.59 -9.89 -6.57
N LEU A 153 -8.08 -9.12 -7.52
CA LEU A 153 -6.89 -9.45 -8.31
C LEU A 153 -5.65 -9.50 -7.43
N LEU A 154 -5.37 -8.45 -6.65
CA LEU A 154 -4.21 -8.41 -5.77
C LEU A 154 -4.30 -9.50 -4.69
N ALA A 155 -5.48 -9.73 -4.12
CA ALA A 155 -5.70 -10.82 -3.17
C ALA A 155 -5.39 -12.19 -3.78
N SER A 156 -5.79 -12.41 -5.03
CA SER A 156 -5.52 -13.66 -5.76
C SER A 156 -4.02 -13.84 -6.07
N LEU A 157 -3.30 -12.76 -6.38
CA LEU A 157 -1.84 -12.81 -6.55
C LEU A 157 -1.13 -13.17 -5.23
N ILE A 158 -1.55 -12.57 -4.11
CA ILE A 158 -1.00 -12.89 -2.78
C ILE A 158 -1.32 -14.35 -2.42
N LEU A 159 -2.54 -14.82 -2.64
CA LEU A 159 -2.93 -16.22 -2.43
C LEU A 159 -2.08 -17.18 -3.25
N PHE A 160 -1.86 -16.89 -4.53
CA PHE A 160 -0.97 -17.70 -5.35
C PHE A 160 0.46 -17.69 -4.80
N ARG A 161 0.97 -16.54 -4.37
CA ARG A 161 2.32 -16.45 -3.80
C ARG A 161 2.48 -17.29 -2.54
N ILE A 162 1.46 -17.35 -1.68
CA ILE A 162 1.49 -18.12 -0.44
C ILE A 162 1.29 -19.62 -0.69
N THR A 163 0.35 -19.98 -1.56
CA THR A 163 -0.15 -21.36 -1.68
C THR A 163 0.37 -22.11 -2.89
N HIS A 164 0.88 -21.38 -3.89
CA HIS A 164 1.25 -21.88 -5.22
C HIS A 164 0.13 -22.60 -5.98
N LYS A 165 -1.15 -22.38 -5.63
CA LYS A 165 -2.29 -22.99 -6.32
C LYS A 165 -2.63 -22.23 -7.61
N PRO A 166 -2.54 -22.86 -8.80
CA PRO A 166 -2.78 -22.17 -10.06
C PRO A 166 -4.19 -21.61 -10.25
N ASP A 167 -5.20 -22.14 -9.55
CA ASP A 167 -6.59 -21.68 -9.65
C ASP A 167 -6.75 -20.18 -9.32
N TYR A 168 -5.91 -19.64 -8.44
CA TYR A 168 -5.92 -18.20 -8.13
C TYR A 168 -5.44 -17.35 -9.33
N LEU A 169 -4.52 -17.88 -10.13
CA LEU A 169 -4.05 -17.23 -11.35
C LEU A 169 -5.06 -17.35 -12.50
N VAL A 170 -5.80 -18.46 -12.57
CA VAL A 170 -6.92 -18.62 -13.52
C VAL A 170 -7.97 -17.54 -13.26
N PHE A 171 -8.30 -17.28 -11.99
CA PHE A 171 -9.23 -16.22 -11.63
C PHE A 171 -8.73 -14.81 -12.02
N VAL A 172 -7.45 -14.50 -11.79
CA VAL A 172 -6.86 -13.22 -12.26
C VAL A 172 -7.00 -13.07 -13.78
N LYS A 173 -6.78 -14.15 -14.52
CA LYS A 173 -6.97 -14.15 -15.97
C LYS A 173 -8.41 -13.86 -16.36
N GLU A 174 -9.39 -14.49 -15.70
CA GLU A 174 -10.82 -14.24 -15.94
C GLU A 174 -11.20 -12.77 -15.73
N LEU A 175 -10.67 -12.13 -14.67
CA LEU A 175 -10.88 -10.70 -14.42
C LEU A 175 -10.30 -9.82 -15.52
N ILE A 176 -9.11 -10.15 -16.03
CA ILE A 176 -8.45 -9.42 -17.12
C ILE A 176 -9.20 -9.59 -18.46
N GLU A 177 -9.69 -10.80 -18.74
CA GLU A 177 -10.48 -11.06 -19.95
C GLU A 177 -11.85 -10.37 -19.92
N HIS A 178 -12.39 -10.13 -18.73
CA HIS A 178 -13.65 -9.40 -18.56
C HIS A 178 -13.50 -7.88 -18.68
N ASP A 179 -12.39 -7.30 -18.20
CA ASP A 179 -12.14 -5.85 -18.24
C ASP A 179 -10.65 -5.54 -18.46
N GLU A 180 -10.34 -4.88 -19.59
CA GLU A 180 -8.96 -4.50 -19.95
C GLU A 180 -8.30 -3.53 -18.95
N SER A 181 -9.06 -2.76 -18.17
CA SER A 181 -8.49 -1.89 -17.12
C SER A 181 -7.77 -2.71 -16.03
N ASN A 182 -8.20 -3.95 -15.78
CA ASN A 182 -7.51 -4.87 -14.89
C ASN A 182 -6.13 -5.27 -15.43
N LEU A 183 -5.92 -5.25 -16.74
CA LEU A 183 -4.61 -5.53 -17.34
C LEU A 183 -3.61 -4.43 -17.01
N GLU A 184 -4.05 -3.16 -17.01
CA GLU A 184 -3.19 -2.04 -16.63
C GLU A 184 -2.76 -2.14 -15.17
N PHE A 185 -3.73 -2.37 -14.27
CA PHE A 185 -3.45 -2.57 -12.86
C PHE A 185 -2.50 -3.76 -12.64
N PHE A 186 -2.81 -4.92 -13.23
CA PHE A 186 -1.97 -6.11 -13.16
C PHE A 186 -0.53 -5.83 -13.61
N ASN A 187 -0.35 -5.21 -14.79
CA ASN A 187 0.95 -4.89 -15.34
C ASN A 187 1.77 -3.96 -14.45
N ASN A 188 1.12 -3.09 -13.67
CA ASN A 188 1.82 -2.24 -12.71
C ASN A 188 2.23 -3.03 -11.45
N VAL A 189 1.36 -3.89 -10.93
CA VAL A 189 1.66 -4.74 -9.76
C VAL A 189 2.84 -5.68 -10.05
N ILE A 190 2.87 -6.35 -11.20
CA ILE A 190 3.92 -7.34 -11.51
C ILE A 190 5.28 -6.75 -11.88
N LYS A 191 5.41 -5.42 -11.95
CA LYS A 191 6.72 -4.76 -12.14
C LYS A 191 7.55 -4.75 -10.86
N ASP A 192 6.93 -5.01 -9.72
CA ASP A 192 7.61 -5.08 -8.44
C ASP A 192 8.65 -6.23 -8.41
N ASP A 193 9.78 -5.98 -7.76
CA ASP A 193 10.91 -6.91 -7.65
C ASP A 193 10.49 -8.26 -7.05
N MET A 194 9.45 -8.27 -6.22
CA MET A 194 8.91 -9.51 -5.65
C MET A 194 8.31 -10.47 -6.67
N TYR A 195 7.90 -9.98 -7.84
CA TYR A 195 7.34 -10.77 -8.93
C TYR A 195 8.40 -11.13 -9.99
N ASP A 196 9.67 -10.80 -9.74
CA ASP A 196 10.79 -11.25 -10.56
C ASP A 196 10.86 -12.79 -10.60
N GLN A 197 11.26 -13.33 -11.75
CA GLN A 197 11.38 -14.76 -12.07
C GLN A 197 12.20 -15.55 -11.04
N LYS A 198 13.11 -14.88 -10.34
CA LYS A 198 13.92 -15.48 -9.29
C LYS A 198 13.10 -15.91 -8.07
N TYR A 199 12.02 -15.18 -7.76
CA TYR A 199 11.21 -15.35 -6.55
C TYR A 199 9.77 -15.78 -6.85
N PHE A 200 9.31 -15.50 -8.07
CA PHE A 200 7.97 -15.79 -8.53
C PHE A 200 8.05 -16.26 -9.99
N ASN A 201 7.62 -17.49 -10.32
CA ASN A 201 7.72 -18.00 -11.69
C ASN A 201 6.66 -17.36 -12.62
N ILE A 202 6.79 -16.05 -12.84
CA ILE A 202 5.87 -15.26 -13.66
C ILE A 202 5.84 -15.72 -15.12
N LYS A 203 6.91 -16.36 -15.61
CA LYS A 203 6.94 -16.97 -16.95
C LYS A 203 5.91 -18.08 -17.09
N TYR A 204 5.69 -18.88 -16.05
CA TYR A 204 4.64 -19.89 -16.04
C TYR A 204 3.27 -19.22 -16.16
N PHE A 205 3.03 -18.14 -15.40
CA PHE A 205 1.78 -17.40 -15.46
C PHE A 205 1.54 -16.64 -16.79
N LEU A 206 2.55 -15.93 -17.29
CA LEU A 206 2.50 -15.27 -18.60
C LEU A 206 2.34 -16.30 -19.73
N GLY A 207 2.84 -17.52 -19.53
CA GLY A 207 2.55 -18.69 -20.37
C GLY A 207 1.06 -19.02 -20.36
N ILE A 208 0.45 -19.20 -19.18
CA ILE A 208 -1.00 -19.43 -18.99
C ILE A 208 -1.84 -18.33 -19.66
N LEU A 209 -1.47 -17.05 -19.50
CA LEU A 209 -2.14 -15.92 -20.14
C LEU A 209 -2.07 -15.98 -21.67
N LYS A 210 -0.95 -16.46 -22.24
CA LYS A 210 -0.75 -16.55 -23.70
C LYS A 210 -1.34 -17.80 -24.35
N THR A 211 -1.39 -18.93 -23.65
CA THR A 211 -1.73 -20.23 -24.27
C THR A 211 -3.10 -20.76 -23.89
N GLY A 212 -3.78 -20.18 -22.87
CA GLY A 212 -5.08 -20.65 -22.42
C GLY A 212 -5.13 -22.08 -21.89
N ASN A 213 -3.99 -22.77 -21.81
CA ASN A 213 -3.92 -24.17 -21.40
C ASN A 213 -2.93 -24.33 -20.25
N LEU A 214 -3.48 -24.71 -19.09
CA LEU A 214 -2.73 -25.32 -17.99
C LEU A 214 -2.39 -26.76 -18.40
N PHE A 215 -1.12 -27.04 -18.66
CA PHE A 215 -0.59 -28.40 -18.50
C PHE A 215 0.18 -28.43 -17.19
N LEU A 216 -0.34 -29.19 -16.24
CA LEU A 216 0.34 -29.60 -15.02
C LEU A 216 0.94 -30.97 -15.32
N ASP A 217 2.27 -31.07 -15.28
CA ASP A 217 2.96 -32.36 -15.12
C ASP A 217 3.03 -32.70 -13.63
#